data_AF-A0A8T4UI54-F1
#
_entry.id   AF-A0A8T4UI54-F1
#
_cell.length_a   1.000
_cell.length_b   1.000
_cell.length_c   1.000
_cell.angle_alpha   90.00
_cell.angle_beta   90.00
_cell.angle_gamma   90.00
#
_symmetry.space_group_name_H-M   'P 1'
#
loop_
_entity.id
_entity.type
_entity.pdbx_description
1 polymer ?
#
loop_
_entity_poly.entity_id
_entity_poly.type
_entity_poly.pdbx_seq_one_letter_code
_entity_poly.pdbx_strand_id
1 'polypeptide(L)'
;MSRIAIVIKQRCFPEKCGEACLKHCPVNRSGADCITLTDDHKARVDEALCNGCGICVNVCPYDAVHILKLPEELKQEPIHRYGENAFRLYSLPTPLFGTVVGVIGRNGIGKSTALKILGQVITPNLGDWRRETPAEMQELIAYFKGTEAQAFFEAMRDRKLRVSYKPQAV
;
A
#
# COMPACT_ATOMS: atom_id res chain seq x y z
N MET A 1 6.41 -9.84 -1.71
CA MET A 1 6.64 -8.98 -0.55
C MET A 1 8.12 -8.66 -0.48
N SER A 2 8.51 -7.67 -1.28
CA SER A 2 9.77 -6.97 -1.21
C SER A 2 9.87 -6.31 0.15
N ARG A 3 10.99 -6.59 0.81
CA ARG A 3 11.30 -6.11 2.14
C ARG A 3 12.74 -5.66 2.10
N ILE A 4 13.04 -4.55 2.76
CA ILE A 4 14.39 -3.99 2.83
C ILE A 4 14.75 -3.71 4.27
N ALA A 5 16.05 -3.75 4.56
CA ALA A 5 16.57 -3.32 5.84
C ALA A 5 16.81 -1.80 5.82
N ILE A 6 16.44 -1.12 6.90
CA ILE A 6 16.77 0.28 7.16
C ILE A 6 17.63 0.39 8.41
N VAL A 7 18.41 1.47 8.50
CA VAL A 7 19.28 1.72 9.66
C VAL A 7 18.89 3.03 10.35
N ILE A 8 18.60 2.96 11.65
CA ILE A 8 18.45 4.14 12.52
C ILE A 8 19.85 4.60 12.93
N LYS A 9 20.38 5.62 12.25
CA LYS A 9 21.75 6.12 12.44
C LYS A 9 22.08 6.47 13.88
N GLN A 10 21.10 6.99 14.63
CA GLN A 10 21.26 7.39 16.03
C GLN A 10 21.55 6.21 16.97
N ARG A 11 21.10 5.00 16.60
CA ARG A 11 21.31 3.76 17.36
C ARG A 11 22.46 2.92 16.84
N CYS A 12 23.03 3.30 15.70
CA CYS A 12 24.08 2.53 15.03
C CYS A 12 25.45 2.89 15.62
N PHE A 13 26.11 1.92 16.27
CA PHE A 13 27.46 2.06 16.84
C PHE A 13 28.38 0.93 16.35
N PRO A 14 28.85 0.97 15.09
CA PRO A 14 29.66 -0.11 14.50
C PRO A 14 30.91 -0.46 15.29
N GLU A 15 31.60 0.54 15.85
CA GLU A 15 32.79 0.35 16.69
C GLU A 15 32.50 -0.53 17.93
N LYS A 16 31.30 -0.43 18.50
CA LYS A 16 30.91 -1.18 19.71
C LYS A 16 30.29 -2.54 19.41
N CYS A 17 29.69 -2.73 18.22
CA CYS A 17 29.13 -4.03 17.82
C CYS A 17 30.05 -4.85 16.90
N GLY A 18 31.22 -4.30 16.54
CA GLY A 18 32.16 -4.95 15.63
C GLY A 18 31.56 -5.23 14.26
N GLU A 19 30.70 -4.33 13.75
CA GLU A 19 30.10 -4.42 12.41
C GLU A 19 29.31 -5.72 12.15
N ALA A 20 28.64 -6.24 13.19
CA ALA A 20 27.94 -7.53 13.15
C ALA A 20 26.99 -7.67 11.93
N CYS A 21 26.25 -6.61 11.58
CA CYS A 21 25.33 -6.62 10.46
C CYS A 21 26.03 -6.81 9.10
N LEU A 22 27.20 -6.18 8.88
CA LEU A 22 27.99 -6.36 7.65
C LEU A 22 28.51 -7.81 7.56
N LYS A 23 29.08 -8.31 8.66
CA LYS A 23 29.70 -9.65 8.72
C LYS A 23 28.69 -10.79 8.53
N HIS A 24 27.46 -10.61 9.00
CA HIS A 24 26.43 -11.65 8.98
C HIS A 24 25.43 -11.49 7.83
N CYS A 25 25.51 -10.41 7.05
CA CYS A 25 24.71 -10.23 5.85
C CYS A 25 25.06 -11.31 4.81
N PRO A 26 24.10 -12.15 4.36
CA PRO A 26 24.36 -13.15 3.33
C PRO A 26 24.85 -12.53 2.02
N VAL A 27 24.31 -11.37 1.64
CA VAL A 27 24.65 -10.69 0.38
C VAL A 27 26.08 -10.17 0.41
N ASN A 28 26.54 -9.60 1.54
CA ASN A 28 27.95 -9.27 1.75
C ASN A 28 28.85 -10.49 1.71
N ARG A 29 28.45 -11.58 2.37
CA ARG A 29 29.22 -12.84 2.36
C ARG A 29 29.30 -13.48 0.98
N SER A 30 28.35 -13.20 0.11
CA SER A 30 28.37 -13.60 -1.31
C SER A 30 29.23 -12.69 -2.19
N GLY A 31 29.85 -11.63 -1.64
CA GLY A 31 30.79 -10.76 -2.35
C GLY A 31 30.19 -9.46 -2.91
N ALA A 32 28.95 -9.10 -2.55
CA ALA A 32 28.32 -7.85 -2.98
C ALA A 32 28.16 -6.85 -1.81
N ASP A 33 28.30 -5.56 -2.08
CA ASP A 33 28.30 -4.50 -1.06
C ASP A 33 26.89 -4.08 -0.61
N CYS A 34 26.10 -5.01 -0.05
CA CYS A 34 24.74 -4.73 0.40
C CYS A 34 24.69 -3.87 1.67
N ILE A 35 25.61 -4.07 2.61
CA ILE A 35 25.77 -3.21 3.79
C ILE A 35 27.18 -2.65 3.81
N THR A 36 27.32 -1.33 3.81
CA THR A 36 28.61 -0.63 3.85
C THR A 36 28.65 0.36 5.00
N LEU A 37 29.85 0.85 5.33
CA LEU A 37 30.02 1.97 6.26
C LEU A 37 30.06 3.29 5.49
N THR A 38 29.34 4.28 5.99
CA THR A 38 29.43 5.68 5.52
C THR A 38 30.56 6.42 6.23
N ASP A 39 30.90 7.61 5.73
CA ASP A 39 31.98 8.45 6.27
C ASP A 39 31.80 8.83 7.76
N ASP A 40 30.54 8.87 8.23
CA ASP A 40 30.17 9.07 9.65
C ASP A 40 30.28 7.78 10.49
N HIS A 41 30.93 6.74 9.96
CA HIS A 41 31.07 5.41 10.55
C HIS A 41 29.72 4.81 10.99
N LYS A 42 28.69 4.93 10.16
CA LYS A 42 27.39 4.28 10.33
C LYS A 42 27.14 3.25 9.25
N ALA A 43 26.33 2.23 9.54
CA ALA A 43 25.92 1.26 8.54
C ALA A 43 24.91 1.90 7.57
N ARG A 44 25.11 1.66 6.27
CA ARG A 44 24.20 1.99 5.17
C ARG A 44 23.83 0.71 4.44
N VAL A 45 22.55 0.55 4.14
CA VAL A 45 22.03 -0.57 3.35
C VAL A 45 21.78 -0.10 1.92
N ASP A 46 22.24 -0.88 0.94
CA ASP A 46 21.86 -0.72 -0.46
C ASP A 46 20.49 -1.37 -0.71
N GLU A 47 19.50 -0.57 -1.08
CA GLU A 47 18.12 -1.00 -1.27
C GLU A 47 17.95 -1.97 -2.45
N ALA A 48 18.79 -1.86 -3.48
CA ALA A 48 18.71 -2.70 -4.67
C ALA A 48 19.30 -4.10 -4.43
N LEU A 49 20.31 -4.19 -3.56
CA LEU A 49 20.96 -5.46 -3.21
C LEU A 49 20.30 -6.17 -2.02
N CYS A 50 19.62 -5.43 -1.15
CA CYS A 50 19.00 -5.99 0.05
C CYS A 50 17.82 -6.91 -0.31
N ASN A 51 17.92 -8.18 0.06
CA ASN A 51 16.84 -9.16 -0.12
C ASN A 51 15.87 -9.26 1.08
N GLY A 52 16.07 -8.44 2.12
CA GLY A 52 15.19 -8.42 3.28
C GLY A 52 15.20 -9.67 4.16
N CYS A 53 16.30 -10.45 4.18
CA CYS A 53 16.40 -11.68 4.98
C CYS A 53 16.27 -11.48 6.50
N GLY A 54 16.56 -10.29 7.02
CA GLY A 54 16.37 -9.94 8.43
C GLY A 54 17.49 -10.39 9.39
N ILE A 55 18.54 -11.05 8.91
CA ILE A 55 19.67 -11.48 9.78
C ILE A 55 20.34 -10.29 10.46
N CYS A 56 20.53 -9.19 9.72
CA CYS A 56 21.09 -7.95 10.24
C CYS A 56 20.31 -7.35 11.43
N VAL A 57 18.99 -7.59 11.49
CA VAL A 57 18.13 -7.17 12.62
C VAL A 57 18.45 -8.02 13.85
N ASN A 58 18.46 -9.35 13.67
CA ASN A 58 18.66 -10.30 14.78
C ASN A 58 20.05 -10.20 15.42
N VAL A 59 21.08 -9.83 14.66
CA VAL A 59 22.45 -9.69 15.16
C VAL A 59 22.76 -8.29 15.69
N CYS A 60 21.87 -7.31 15.52
CA CYS A 60 22.13 -5.95 15.96
C CYS A 60 21.85 -5.82 17.47
N PRO A 61 22.87 -5.58 18.32
CA PRO A 61 22.66 -5.48 19.77
C PRO A 61 21.99 -4.17 20.20
N TYR A 62 21.90 -3.19 19.30
CA TYR A 62 21.39 -1.84 19.58
C TYR A 62 20.02 -1.57 18.95
N ASP A 63 19.39 -2.58 18.35
CA ASP A 63 18.10 -2.43 17.63
C ASP A 63 18.14 -1.24 16.65
N ALA A 64 19.25 -1.15 15.91
CA ALA A 64 19.52 -0.07 14.96
C ALA A 64 19.08 -0.42 13.55
N VAL A 65 18.73 -1.68 13.27
CA VAL A 65 18.34 -2.15 11.94
C VAL A 65 16.94 -2.71 12.00
N HIS A 66 16.07 -2.33 11.05
CA HIS A 66 14.70 -2.82 10.97
C HIS A 66 14.35 -3.28 9.56
N ILE A 67 13.45 -4.26 9.44
CA ILE A 67 12.90 -4.66 8.15
C ILE A 67 11.61 -3.89 7.89
N LEU A 68 11.58 -3.13 6.80
CA LEU A 68 10.37 -2.51 6.28
C LEU A 68 9.81 -3.35 5.13
N LYS A 69 8.48 -3.41 5.07
CA LYS A 69 7.75 -3.95 3.92
C LYS A 69 7.54 -2.81 2.93
N LEU A 70 7.96 -3.02 1.68
CA LEU A 70 7.70 -2.06 0.63
C LEU A 70 6.25 -2.22 0.13
N PRO A 71 5.64 -1.12 -0.33
CA PRO A 71 4.35 -1.20 -0.99
C PRO A 71 4.49 -2.04 -2.26
N GLU A 72 3.64 -3.05 -2.39
CA GLU A 72 3.48 -3.85 -3.60
C GLU A 72 2.06 -3.69 -4.12
N GLU A 73 1.86 -4.06 -5.39
CA GLU A 73 0.52 -4.21 -5.92
C GLU A 73 -0.24 -5.26 -5.08
N LEU A 74 -1.48 -4.91 -4.71
CA LEU A 74 -2.32 -5.79 -3.92
C LEU A 74 -2.67 -7.03 -4.75
N LYS A 75 -2.57 -8.21 -4.15
CA LYS A 75 -2.90 -9.50 -4.79
C LYS A 75 -4.41 -9.82 -4.79
N GLN A 76 -5.23 -8.89 -4.33
CA GLN A 76 -6.68 -9.04 -4.28
C GLN A 76 -7.31 -8.58 -5.60
N GLU A 77 -8.51 -9.05 -5.89
CA GLU A 77 -9.26 -8.57 -7.04
C GLU A 77 -9.58 -7.06 -6.90
N PRO A 78 -9.34 -6.24 -7.93
CA PRO A 78 -9.64 -4.83 -7.88
C PRO A 78 -11.16 -4.57 -7.93
N ILE A 79 -11.60 -3.48 -7.30
CA ILE A 79 -12.98 -3.00 -7.34
C ILE A 79 -13.32 -2.45 -8.72
N HIS A 80 -12.35 -1.82 -9.38
CA HIS A 80 -12.53 -1.27 -10.71
C HIS A 80 -11.23 -1.34 -11.52
N ARG A 81 -11.36 -1.65 -12.80
CA ARG A 81 -10.27 -1.68 -13.77
C ARG A 81 -10.72 -1.04 -15.08
N TYR A 82 -9.93 -0.10 -15.60
CA TYR A 82 -10.28 0.61 -16.84
C TYR A 82 -10.01 -0.19 -18.13
N GLY A 83 -9.12 -1.18 -18.09
CA GLY A 83 -8.71 -1.93 -19.28
C GLY A 83 -7.55 -2.89 -19.02
N GLU A 84 -7.11 -3.57 -20.07
CA GLU A 84 -5.90 -4.39 -20.05
C GLU A 84 -4.68 -3.51 -19.74
N ASN A 85 -3.88 -3.91 -18.73
CA ASN A 85 -2.75 -3.12 -18.21
C ASN A 85 -3.02 -1.64 -17.86
N ALA A 86 -4.29 -1.26 -17.69
CA ALA A 86 -4.68 0.07 -17.26
C ALA A 86 -4.78 0.16 -15.73
N PHE A 87 -5.04 1.38 -15.24
CA PHE A 87 -5.21 1.65 -13.82
C PHE A 87 -6.28 0.74 -13.16
N ARG A 88 -5.95 0.27 -11.95
CA ARG A 88 -6.79 -0.59 -11.10
C ARG A 88 -6.99 0.08 -9.75
N LEU A 89 -8.21 0.06 -9.25
CA LEU A 89 -8.57 0.55 -7.93
C LEU A 89 -8.92 -0.62 -7.02
N TYR A 90 -8.29 -0.71 -5.86
CA TYR A 90 -8.43 -1.85 -4.93
C TYR A 90 -9.26 -1.55 -3.68
N SER A 91 -9.46 -0.29 -3.32
CA SER A 91 -10.20 0.10 -2.11
C SER A 91 -10.96 1.42 -2.32
N LEU A 92 -12.06 1.59 -1.59
CA LEU A 92 -12.83 2.83 -1.56
C LEU A 92 -12.66 3.56 -0.22
N PRO A 93 -12.52 4.89 -0.21
CA PRO A 93 -12.56 5.70 1.00
C PRO A 93 -14.02 5.93 1.39
N THR A 94 -14.70 4.88 1.85
CA THR A 94 -16.13 4.96 2.18
C THR A 94 -16.38 5.97 3.31
N PRO A 95 -17.35 6.88 3.14
CA PRO A 95 -17.68 7.85 4.18
C PRO A 95 -18.31 7.18 5.41
N LEU A 96 -17.82 7.53 6.60
CA LEU A 96 -18.45 7.14 7.87
C LEU A 96 -19.58 8.11 8.20
N PHE A 97 -20.77 7.59 8.48
CA PHE A 97 -21.95 8.41 8.79
C PHE A 97 -21.71 9.33 9.99
N GLY A 98 -22.12 10.60 9.87
CA GLY A 98 -21.96 11.60 10.93
C GLY A 98 -20.57 12.26 11.02
N THR A 99 -19.64 11.92 10.12
CA THR A 99 -18.27 12.47 10.14
C THR A 99 -17.83 12.96 8.75
N VAL A 100 -16.73 13.73 8.72
CA VAL A 100 -16.06 14.13 7.49
C VAL A 100 -14.88 13.20 7.23
N VAL A 101 -14.89 12.51 6.08
CA VAL A 101 -13.80 11.64 5.63
C VAL A 101 -12.93 12.37 4.61
N GLY A 102 -11.66 12.61 4.94
CA GLY A 102 -10.68 13.22 4.05
C GLY A 102 -9.89 12.17 3.25
N VAL A 103 -9.73 12.40 1.94
CA VAL A 103 -8.96 11.52 1.05
C VAL A 103 -7.72 12.25 0.55
N ILE A 104 -6.54 11.81 0.99
CA ILE A 104 -5.26 12.43 0.65
C ILE A 104 -4.36 11.41 -0.06
N GLY A 105 -3.63 11.85 -1.08
CA GLY A 105 -2.69 11.02 -1.82
C GLY A 105 -2.18 11.70 -3.08
N ARG A 106 -1.17 11.12 -3.72
CA ARG A 106 -0.59 11.64 -4.96
C ARG A 106 -1.59 11.66 -6.12
N ASN A 107 -1.32 12.46 -7.15
CA ASN A 107 -2.09 12.41 -8.40
C ASN A 107 -1.93 11.04 -9.06
N GLY A 108 -2.99 10.55 -9.71
CA GLY A 108 -3.01 9.23 -10.33
C GLY A 108 -3.23 8.04 -9.40
N ILE A 109 -3.34 8.23 -8.07
CA ILE A 109 -3.57 7.12 -7.12
C ILE A 109 -5.02 6.59 -7.09
N GLY A 110 -5.94 7.20 -7.86
CA GLY A 110 -7.34 6.77 -7.95
C GLY A 110 -8.35 7.53 -7.10
N LYS A 111 -7.96 8.65 -6.45
CA LYS A 111 -8.90 9.48 -5.64
C LYS A 111 -10.16 9.87 -6.39
N SER A 112 -9.98 10.43 -7.60
CA SER A 112 -11.09 10.87 -8.45
C SER A 112 -11.93 9.69 -8.94
N THR A 113 -11.32 8.54 -9.24
CA THR A 113 -12.05 7.31 -9.61
C THR A 113 -12.90 6.80 -8.44
N ALA A 114 -12.33 6.78 -7.23
CA ALA A 114 -13.06 6.35 -6.03
C ALA A 114 -14.25 7.26 -5.72
N LEU A 115 -14.08 8.58 -5.83
CA LEU A 115 -15.17 9.55 -5.65
C LEU A 115 -16.25 9.44 -6.74
N LYS A 116 -15.87 9.15 -7.99
CA LYS A 116 -16.84 8.90 -9.07
C LYS A 116 -17.65 7.63 -8.82
N ILE A 117 -17.04 6.58 -8.26
CA ILE A 117 -17.73 5.35 -7.87
C ILE A 117 -18.73 5.62 -6.73
N LEU A 118 -18.28 6.26 -5.65
CA LEU A 118 -19.16 6.62 -4.53
C LEU A 118 -20.28 7.57 -4.96
N GLY A 119 -19.99 8.46 -5.91
CA GLY A 119 -20.93 9.39 -6.54
C GLY A 119 -21.86 8.79 -7.58
N GLN A 120 -21.79 7.47 -7.83
CA GLN A 120 -22.55 6.76 -8.88
C GLN A 120 -22.34 7.31 -10.30
N VAL A 121 -21.25 8.04 -10.54
CA VAL A 121 -20.87 8.53 -11.88
C VAL A 121 -20.28 7.39 -12.71
N ILE A 122 -19.62 6.44 -12.05
CA ILE A 122 -19.06 5.23 -12.67
C ILE A 122 -19.49 4.04 -11.81
N THR A 123 -20.01 2.98 -12.43
CA THR A 123 -20.25 1.71 -11.74
C THR A 123 -18.97 0.88 -11.71
N PRO A 124 -18.52 0.40 -10.54
CA PRO A 124 -17.37 -0.50 -10.45
C PRO A 124 -17.63 -1.80 -11.21
N ASN A 125 -16.58 -2.41 -11.75
CA ASN A 125 -16.66 -3.61 -12.59
C ASN A 125 -15.98 -4.83 -11.96
N LEU A 126 -15.60 -4.72 -10.68
CA LEU A 126 -15.01 -5.80 -9.89
C LEU A 126 -13.81 -6.47 -10.58
N GLY A 127 -13.06 -5.69 -11.35
CA GLY A 127 -11.85 -6.11 -12.06
C GLY A 127 -12.09 -6.63 -13.48
N ASP A 128 -13.33 -6.93 -13.84
CA ASP A 128 -13.71 -7.31 -15.19
C ASP A 128 -13.94 -6.08 -16.07
N TRP A 129 -12.89 -5.64 -16.75
CA TRP A 129 -12.95 -4.52 -17.69
C TRP A 129 -13.66 -4.87 -19.01
N ARG A 130 -13.89 -6.17 -19.30
CA ARG A 130 -14.60 -6.63 -20.49
C ARG A 130 -16.10 -6.74 -20.27
N ARG A 131 -16.54 -6.47 -19.04
CA ARG A 131 -17.94 -6.59 -18.66
C ARG A 131 -18.82 -5.66 -19.51
N GLU A 132 -19.79 -6.25 -20.20
CA GLU A 132 -20.72 -5.51 -21.06
C GLU A 132 -21.83 -4.82 -20.26
N THR A 133 -22.20 -5.39 -19.11
CA THR A 133 -23.22 -4.85 -18.20
C THR A 133 -22.59 -4.26 -16.94
N PRO A 134 -23.12 -3.20 -16.33
CA PRO A 134 -22.64 -2.72 -15.04
C PRO A 134 -22.78 -3.79 -13.94
N ALA A 135 -21.93 -3.74 -12.90
CA ALA A 135 -22.12 -4.59 -11.72
C ALA A 135 -23.44 -4.25 -11.03
N GLU A 136 -24.22 -5.27 -10.68
CA GLU A 136 -25.45 -5.05 -9.93
C GLU A 136 -25.14 -4.63 -8.49
N MET A 137 -26.03 -3.84 -7.91
CA MET A 137 -25.87 -3.36 -6.52
C MET A 137 -25.68 -4.54 -5.52
N GLN A 138 -26.32 -5.67 -5.79
CA GLN A 138 -26.20 -6.88 -4.97
C GLN A 138 -24.80 -7.48 -5.02
N GLU A 139 -24.17 -7.48 -6.20
CA GLU A 139 -22.77 -7.92 -6.38
C GLU A 139 -21.82 -7.02 -5.59
N LEU A 140 -22.05 -5.71 -5.58
CA LEU A 140 -21.24 -4.75 -4.83
C LEU A 140 -21.38 -4.96 -3.32
N ILE A 141 -22.60 -5.10 -2.82
CA ILE A 141 -22.87 -5.38 -1.41
C ILE A 141 -22.20 -6.69 -0.98
N ALA A 142 -22.25 -7.73 -1.83
CA ALA A 142 -21.59 -9.00 -1.58
C ALA A 142 -20.06 -8.88 -1.57
N TYR A 143 -19.48 -8.13 -2.51
CA TYR A 143 -18.03 -7.87 -2.57
C TYR A 143 -17.53 -7.15 -1.30
N PHE A 144 -18.31 -6.20 -0.79
CA PHE A 144 -17.95 -5.40 0.39
C PHE A 144 -18.41 -6.01 1.73
N LYS A 145 -18.86 -7.27 1.75
CA LYS A 145 -19.44 -7.89 2.95
C LYS A 145 -18.53 -7.76 4.17
N GLY A 146 -19.08 -7.27 5.29
CA GLY A 146 -18.37 -7.05 6.55
C GLY A 146 -17.57 -5.75 6.61
N THR A 147 -17.76 -4.82 5.68
CA THR A 147 -17.07 -3.52 5.65
C THR A 147 -18.05 -2.35 5.70
N GLU A 148 -17.55 -1.15 6.03
CA GLU A 148 -18.34 0.09 5.97
C GLU A 148 -18.91 0.38 4.58
N ALA A 149 -18.21 -0.06 3.53
CA ALA A 149 -18.70 0.06 2.16
C ALA A 149 -20.01 -0.71 1.95
N GLN A 150 -20.19 -1.86 2.61
CA GLN A 150 -21.47 -2.59 2.56
C GLN A 150 -22.62 -1.73 3.07
N ALA A 151 -22.48 -1.16 4.27
CA ALA A 151 -23.51 -0.33 4.89
C ALA A 151 -23.86 0.89 4.02
N PHE A 152 -22.85 1.50 3.38
CA PHE A 152 -23.04 2.59 2.44
C PHE A 152 -23.86 2.17 1.21
N PHE A 153 -23.52 1.05 0.55
CA PHE A 153 -24.27 0.56 -0.62
C PHE A 153 -25.65 0.02 -0.26
N GLU A 154 -25.84 -0.56 0.93
CA GLU A 154 -27.16 -0.95 1.44
C GLU A 154 -28.06 0.24 1.69
N ALA A 155 -27.56 1.30 2.35
CA ALA A 155 -28.31 2.54 2.56
C ALA A 155 -28.71 3.21 1.23
N MET A 156 -27.84 3.08 0.22
CA MET A 156 -28.07 3.58 -1.13
C MET A 156 -29.15 2.76 -1.86
N ARG A 157 -29.08 1.42 -1.80
CA ARG A 157 -30.09 0.48 -2.33
C ARG A 157 -31.46 0.74 -1.70
N ASP A 158 -31.51 0.89 -0.38
CA ASP A 158 -32.73 1.13 0.39
C ASP A 158 -33.28 2.57 0.23
N ARG A 159 -32.63 3.41 -0.60
CA ARG A 159 -32.98 4.83 -0.81
C ARG A 159 -32.97 5.69 0.46
N LYS A 160 -32.26 5.26 1.50
CA LYS A 160 -32.03 6.01 2.75
C LYS A 160 -30.92 7.05 2.60
N LEU A 161 -30.10 6.91 1.57
CA LEU A 161 -28.98 7.79 1.26
C LEU A 161 -29.10 8.35 -0.16
N ARG A 162 -28.99 9.67 -0.31
CA ARG A 162 -28.81 10.34 -1.59
C ARG A 162 -27.42 10.93 -1.66
N VAL A 163 -26.67 10.58 -2.70
CA VAL A 163 -25.31 11.10 -2.92
C VAL A 163 -25.37 12.31 -3.85
N SER A 164 -24.59 13.33 -3.53
CA SER A 164 -24.31 14.46 -4.43
C SER A 164 -22.83 14.47 -4.75
N TYR A 165 -22.49 14.56 -6.03
CA TYR A 165 -21.11 14.62 -6.51
C TYR A 165 -20.85 15.96 -7.16
N LYS A 166 -19.86 16.69 -6.65
CA LYS A 166 -19.34 17.91 -7.27
C LYS A 166 -18.08 17.54 -8.08
N PRO A 167 -18.11 17.64 -9.41
CA PRO A 167 -16.92 17.43 -10.22
C PRO A 167 -15.80 18.38 -9.81
N GLN A 168 -14.57 17.89 -9.76
CA GLN A 168 -13.40 18.74 -9.66
C GLN A 168 -13.20 19.43 -11.02
N ALA A 169 -13.45 20.74 -11.09
CA ALA A 169 -13.01 21.55 -12.22
C ALA A 169 -11.49 21.70 -12.11
N VAL A 170 -10.78 21.37 -13.19
CA VAL A 170 -9.36 21.65 -13.37
C VAL A 170 -9.24 22.89 -14.23
#